data_AF-A0A7X0CMN5-F1
#
_entry.id   AF-A0A7X0CMN5-F1
#
_cell.length_a   1.000
_cell.length_b   1.000
_cell.length_c   1.000
_cell.angle_alpha   90.00
_cell.angle_beta   90.00
_cell.angle_gamma   90.00
#
_symmetry.space_group_name_H-M   'P 1'
#
loop_
_entity.id
_entity.type
_entity.pdbx_description
1 polymer ?
#
loop_
_entity_poly.entity_id
_entity_poly.type
_entity_poly.pdbx_seq_one_letter_code
_entity_poly.pdbx_strand_id
1 'polypeptide(L)'
;MRTFLNNIAQAEAHLLKKSNPANALLFEAKMLLDDELQNNVSSQQQAYSLVQQYGRKQLKAEIEAVHQQLFNQPGHLGFRQKIARIFLNR
;
A
#
# COMPACT_ATOMS: atom_id res chain seq x y z
N MET A 1 -1.45 -24.05 19.03
CA MET A 1 -2.29 -23.38 18.00
C MET A 1 -2.74 -21.97 18.41
N ARG A 2 -3.27 -21.75 19.62
CA ARG A 2 -3.80 -20.43 20.04
C ARG A 2 -2.75 -19.31 20.14
N THR A 3 -1.51 -19.65 20.49
CA THR A 3 -0.37 -18.72 20.56
C THR A 3 0.06 -18.22 19.19
N PHE A 4 0.19 -19.12 18.21
CA PHE A 4 0.56 -18.77 16.84
C PHE A 4 -0.45 -17.81 16.18
N LEU A 5 -1.75 -18.08 16.34
CA LEU A 5 -2.81 -17.20 15.83
C LEU A 5 -2.80 -15.82 16.51
N ASN A 6 -2.51 -15.76 17.80
CA ASN A 6 -2.35 -14.48 18.51
C ASN A 6 -1.13 -13.70 18.00
N ASN A 7 -0.01 -14.37 17.72
CA ASN A 7 1.18 -13.73 17.19
C ASN A 7 0.91 -13.12 15.81
N ILE A 8 0.19 -13.82 14.93
CA ILE A 8 -0.24 -13.29 13.63
C ILE A 8 -1.12 -12.04 13.81
N ALA A 9 -2.14 -12.11 14.69
CA ALA A 9 -3.04 -10.98 14.92
C ALA A 9 -2.30 -9.76 15.49
N GLN A 10 -1.33 -9.97 16.39
CA GLN A 10 -0.50 -8.90 16.95
C GLN A 10 0.46 -8.32 15.92
N ALA A 11 1.05 -9.17 15.07
CA ALA A 11 1.88 -8.75 13.94
C ALA A 11 1.07 -7.88 12.97
N GLU A 12 -0.13 -8.30 12.58
CA GLU A 12 -1.02 -7.50 11.73
C GLU A 12 -1.36 -6.14 12.35
N ALA A 13 -1.77 -6.14 13.62
CA ALA A 13 -2.12 -4.90 14.32
C ALA A 13 -0.92 -3.94 14.42
N HIS A 14 0.28 -4.48 14.64
CA HIS A 14 1.53 -3.73 14.65
C HIS A 14 1.89 -3.17 13.27
N LEU A 15 1.97 -4.00 12.24
CA LEU A 15 2.35 -3.60 10.87
C LEU A 15 1.36 -2.58 10.27
N LEU A 16 0.06 -2.73 10.56
CA LEU A 16 -0.99 -1.81 10.11
C LEU A 16 -1.15 -0.57 11.00
N LYS A 17 -0.32 -0.41 12.04
CA LYS A 17 -0.39 0.69 13.03
C LYS A 17 -1.76 0.84 13.69
N LYS A 18 -2.43 -0.29 13.94
CA LYS A 18 -3.74 -0.37 14.60
C LYS A 18 -3.63 -0.68 16.09
N SER A 19 -2.46 -1.08 16.57
CA SER A 19 -2.20 -1.28 18.00
C SER A 19 -2.19 0.05 18.75
N ASN A 20 -2.71 0.04 19.99
CA ASN A 20 -2.49 1.16 20.90
C ASN A 20 -0.99 1.23 21.29
N PRO A 21 -0.49 2.39 21.76
CA PRO A 21 0.94 2.59 22.01
C PRO A 21 1.54 1.61 23.03
N ALA A 22 0.79 1.28 24.09
CA ALA A 22 1.27 0.34 25.13
C ALA A 22 1.43 -1.08 24.57
N ASN A 23 0.46 -1.55 23.79
CA ASN A 23 0.51 -2.86 23.15
C ASN A 23 1.56 -2.92 22.05
N ALA A 24 1.78 -1.82 21.32
CA ALA A 24 2.84 -1.72 20.33
C ALA A 24 4.22 -1.87 21.00
N LEU A 25 4.46 -1.13 22.07
CA LEU A 25 5.73 -1.20 22.82
C LEU A 25 5.98 -2.58 23.42
N LEU A 26 4.95 -3.21 24.00
CA LEU A 26 5.07 -4.58 24.52
C LEU A 26 5.36 -5.60 23.42
N PHE A 27 4.78 -5.41 22.23
CA PHE A 27 5.04 -6.29 21.09
C PHE A 27 6.45 -6.09 20.51
N GLU A 28 6.93 -4.85 20.43
CA GLU A 28 8.31 -4.54 20.06
C GLU A 28 9.31 -5.20 21.02
N ALA A 29 9.08 -5.10 22.33
CA ALA A 29 9.90 -5.78 23.33
C ALA A 29 9.90 -7.30 23.15
N LYS A 30 8.76 -7.91 22.79
CA LYS A 30 8.68 -9.35 22.50
C LYS A 30 9.49 -9.73 21.26
N MET A 31 9.42 -8.94 20.19
CA MET A 31 10.20 -9.20 18.98
C MET A 31 11.71 -9.15 19.24
N LEU A 32 12.18 -8.34 20.19
CA LEU A 32 13.60 -8.31 20.58
C LEU A 32 14.06 -9.56 21.34
N LEU A 33 13.13 -10.33 21.91
CA LEU A 33 13.43 -11.52 22.71
C LEU A 33 13.17 -12.82 21.94
N ASP A 34 12.43 -12.76 20.84
CA ASP A 34 11.96 -13.89 20.06
C ASP A 34 12.32 -13.69 18.58
N ASP A 35 13.47 -14.23 18.19
CA ASP A 35 13.99 -14.15 16.81
C ASP A 35 13.03 -14.77 15.79
N GLU A 36 12.31 -15.82 16.16
CA GLU A 36 11.33 -16.47 15.27
C GLU A 36 10.16 -15.53 15.00
N LEU A 37 9.63 -14.88 16.04
CA LEU A 37 8.59 -13.87 15.91
C LEU A 37 9.07 -12.70 15.05
N GLN A 38 10.29 -12.19 15.28
CA GLN A 38 10.84 -11.09 14.49
C GLN A 38 10.98 -11.46 13.00
N ASN A 39 11.48 -12.66 12.71
CA ASN A 39 11.60 -13.16 11.34
C ASN A 39 10.24 -13.27 10.65
N ASN A 40 9.24 -13.82 11.35
CA ASN A 40 7.88 -13.91 10.83
C ASN A 40 7.27 -12.54 10.50
N VAL A 41 7.42 -11.55 11.40
CA VAL A 41 6.95 -10.18 11.17
C VAL A 41 7.67 -9.54 9.98
N SER A 42 8.99 -9.73 9.87
CA SER A 42 9.79 -9.23 8.75
C SER A 42 9.33 -9.81 7.41
N SER A 43 9.12 -11.12 7.33
CA SER A 43 8.62 -11.78 6.13
C SER A 43 7.22 -11.28 5.74
N GLN A 44 6.33 -11.07 6.72
CA GLN A 44 5.00 -10.51 6.47
C GLN A 44 5.10 -9.06 5.93
N GLN A 45 5.96 -8.24 6.51
CA GLN A 45 6.20 -6.87 6.03
C GLN A 45 6.75 -6.84 4.60
N GLN A 46 7.66 -7.76 4.25
CA GLN A 46 8.18 -7.90 2.89
C GLN A 46 7.08 -8.31 1.90
N ALA A 47 6.24 -9.27 2.27
CA ALA A 47 5.10 -9.70 1.45
C ALA A 47 4.14 -8.54 1.17
N TYR A 48 3.76 -7.77 2.20
CA TYR A 48 2.92 -6.57 2.03
C TYR A 48 3.56 -5.52 1.14
N SER A 49 4.86 -5.30 1.30
CA SER A 49 5.61 -4.35 0.47
C SER A 49 5.59 -4.76 -1.01
N LEU A 50 5.77 -6.05 -1.29
CA LEU A 50 5.72 -6.58 -2.65
C LEU A 50 4.33 -6.42 -3.27
N VAL A 51 3.27 -6.79 -2.54
CA VAL A 51 1.88 -6.64 -2.99
C VAL A 51 1.57 -5.17 -3.27
N GLN A 52 1.96 -4.26 -2.38
CA GLN A 52 1.75 -2.83 -2.56
C GLN A 52 2.49 -2.28 -3.79
N GLN A 53 3.74 -2.67 -3.99
CA GLN A 53 4.52 -2.25 -5.15
C GLN A 53 3.91 -2.76 -6.46
N TYR A 54 3.47 -4.01 -6.49
CA TYR A 54 2.81 -4.59 -7.65
C TYR A 54 1.50 -3.85 -7.95
N GLY A 55 0.64 -3.66 -6.94
CA GLY A 55 -0.61 -2.91 -7.09
C GLY A 55 -0.39 -1.48 -7.56
N ARG A 56 0.66 -0.79 -7.09
CA ARG A 56 1.03 0.54 -7.57
C ARG A 56 1.44 0.55 -9.04
N LYS A 57 2.20 -0.44 -9.50
CA LYS A 57 2.59 -0.56 -10.91
C LYS A 57 1.36 -0.79 -11.79
N GLN A 58 0.46 -1.67 -11.37
CA GLN A 58 -0.79 -1.94 -12.09
C GLN A 58 -1.67 -0.68 -12.16
N LEU A 59 -1.93 -0.02 -11.02
CA LEU A 59 -2.73 1.21 -10.98
C LEU A 59 -2.13 2.31 -11.88
N LYS A 60 -0.81 2.45 -11.89
CA LYS A 60 -0.13 3.39 -12.79
C LYS A 60 -0.39 3.05 -14.26
N ALA A 61 -0.31 1.76 -14.62
CA ALA A 61 -0.56 1.32 -15.99
C ALA A 61 -2.02 1.57 -16.41
N GLU A 62 -2.98 1.35 -15.51
CA GLU A 62 -4.40 1.64 -15.75
C GLU A 62 -4.64 3.14 -15.96
N ILE A 63 -4.06 4.00 -15.11
CA ILE A 63 -4.15 5.46 -15.25
C ILE A 63 -3.52 5.92 -16.56
N GLU A 64 -2.36 5.37 -16.94
CA GLU A 64 -1.70 5.69 -18.20
C GLU A 64 -2.55 5.27 -19.40
N ALA A 65 -3.15 4.07 -19.37
CA ALA A 65 -4.02 3.60 -20.44
C ALA A 65 -5.24 4.54 -20.63
N VAL A 66 -5.86 4.96 -19.53
CA VAL A 66 -6.96 5.94 -19.56
C VAL A 66 -6.48 7.30 -20.10
N HIS A 67 -5.30 7.75 -19.69
CA HIS A 67 -4.71 9.00 -20.19
C HIS A 67 -4.48 8.93 -21.72
N GLN A 68 -3.86 7.86 -22.20
CA GLN A 68 -3.61 7.63 -23.62
C GLN A 68 -4.91 7.61 -24.43
N GLN A 69 -5.94 6.93 -23.92
CA GLN A 69 -7.26 6.93 -24.55
C GLN A 69 -7.85 8.34 -24.63
N LEU A 70 -7.93 9.07 -23.51
CA LEU A 70 -8.60 10.37 -23.44
C LEU A 70 -7.86 11.52 -24.15
N PHE A 71 -6.52 11.49 -24.19
CA PHE A 71 -5.74 12.64 -24.67
C PHE A 71 -5.12 12.44 -26.06
N ASN A 72 -4.97 11.19 -26.51
CA ASN A 72 -4.30 10.88 -27.78
C ASN A 72 -5.24 10.30 -28.84
N GLN A 73 -6.43 9.82 -28.49
CA GLN A 73 -7.40 9.41 -29.51
C GLN A 73 -8.15 10.62 -30.10
N PRO A 74 -8.34 10.68 -31.43
CA PRO A 74 -8.98 11.82 -32.10
C PRO A 74 -10.44 12.03 -31.68
N GLY A 75 -11.13 11.00 -31.17
CA GLY A 75 -12.51 11.09 -30.67
C GLY A 75 -12.70 11.94 -29.41
N HIS A 76 -11.61 12.29 -28.71
CA HIS A 76 -11.67 13.00 -27.42
C HIS A 76 -11.04 14.41 -27.45
N LEU A 77 -10.79 14.98 -28.63
CA LEU A 77 -10.17 16.31 -28.80
C LEU A 77 -10.90 17.43 -28.03
N GLY A 78 -12.24 17.44 -28.06
CA GLY A 78 -13.04 18.45 -27.35
C GLY A 78 -12.89 18.39 -25.83
N PHE A 79 -12.73 17.18 -25.27
CA PHE A 79 -12.45 16.99 -23.84
C PHE A 79 -11.05 17.51 -23.49
N ARG A 80 -10.03 17.12 -24.26
CA ARG A 80 -8.65 17.60 -24.08
C ARG A 80 -8.56 19.13 -24.12
N GLN A 81 -9.23 19.77 -25.08
CA GLN A 81 -9.23 21.23 -25.20
C GLN A 81 -9.93 21.93 -24.02
N LYS A 82 -11.05 21.38 -23.53
CA LYS A 82 -11.73 21.91 -22.33
C LYS A 82 -10.82 21.86 -21.11
N ILE A 83 -10.15 20.74 -20.87
CA ILE A 83 -9.22 20.59 -19.74
C ILE A 83 -8.04 21.55 -19.89
N ALA A 84 -7.41 21.65 -21.07
CA ALA A 84 -6.30 22.56 -21.31
C ALA A 84 -6.67 24.02 -21.01
N ARG A 85 -7.90 24.46 -21.36
CA ARG A 85 -8.38 25.82 -21.08
C ARG A 85 -8.51 26.13 -19.59
N ILE A 86 -8.76 25.14 -18.72
CA ILE A 86 -8.82 25.36 -17.26
C ILE A 86 -7.45 25.80 -16.71
N PHE A 87 -6.37 25.28 -17.29
CA PHE A 87 -5.00 25.56 -16.85
C PHE A 87 -4.34 26.73 -17.61
N LEU A 88 -4.85 27.09 -18.79
CA LEU A 88 -4.34 28.22 -19.59
C LEU A 88 -4.95 29.58 -19.20
N ASN A 89 -6.09 29.60 -18.49
CA ASN A 89 -6.78 30.82 -18.04
C ASN A 89 -6.42 31.20 -16.59
N ARG A 90 -5.25 30.79 -16.09
CA ARG A 90 -4.60 31.30 -14.88
C ARG A 90 -3.32 32.01 -15.26
#